data_AF-A0A847W987-F1
#
_entry.id   AF-A0A847W987-F1
#
_cell.length_a   1.000
_cell.length_b   1.000
_cell.length_c   1.000
_cell.angle_alpha   90.00
_cell.angle_beta   90.00
_cell.angle_gamma   90.00
#
_symmetry.space_group_name_H-M   'P 1'
#
loop_
_entity.id
_entity.type
_entity.pdbx_description
1 polymer ?
#
loop_
_entity_poly.entity_id
_entity_poly.type
_entity_poly.pdbx_seq_one_letter_code
_entity_poly.pdbx_strand_id
1 'polypeptide(L)'
;MRPFKHLNAKSVSEAVTALAGGKNKALAGGTDLLGTLKQNILPTYPNTVINLKTIAGLDYIKEEGGMLKIGALTRLADIAANETVKTGYAALAQAAKAVATPNIRNMGTIGGNISQLNRCWYFRKQDNRFNCIRKDGEECFAVSGDNRYHSIFGGVKTHASPCTQECPAGTDIPAYFAQLRAGNWDEAARIIMKVNPMPFVTGRVCAHFCQNKCNRCKTDESVGISSVERTLGDYILDNAAKFYKVPEKETGKSVAIIGSGPSGLSAAFYLRKAGNKVTVYDSKEEAGGMLMYAIPAYRLPKDIVRRFIKVLEGMGVQFVLNTTIGKDIEPEELEKKYDSVCYDTGTWKRPVAGISGEELTIFGLDFLVDVNKWMEGKIGSEVFVMGGGNVAMDVAVTAKRLGAKKVTLACLEPRDRMPASAEEVARAEEEGVIVMPSWGLSKVVEENGKVKGMELKRCVSPWDEDGRFNPQYDECEKIVVNAENILM
;
A
#
# COMPACT_ATOMS: atom_id res chain seq x y z
N MET A 1 -15.56 13.00 30.77
CA MET A 1 -15.71 11.80 31.63
C MET A 1 -16.30 12.29 32.95
N ARG A 2 -17.31 11.61 33.52
CA ARG A 2 -17.90 12.05 34.80
C ARG A 2 -16.96 11.68 35.96
N PRO A 3 -16.98 12.42 37.08
CA PRO A 3 -16.15 12.09 38.24
C PRO A 3 -16.49 10.71 38.81
N PHE A 4 -15.47 9.99 39.27
CA PHE A 4 -15.60 8.76 40.05
C PHE A 4 -14.46 8.68 41.07
N LYS A 5 -14.67 7.92 42.14
CA LYS A 5 -13.63 7.60 43.13
C LYS A 5 -12.73 6.48 42.62
N HIS A 6 -11.48 6.48 43.04
CA HIS A 6 -10.53 5.41 42.72
C HIS A 6 -10.14 4.67 44.01
N LEU A 7 -10.29 3.34 44.01
CA LEU A 7 -9.92 2.48 45.14
C LEU A 7 -8.84 1.50 44.68
N ASN A 8 -7.70 1.45 45.37
CA ASN A 8 -6.69 0.41 45.18
C ASN A 8 -6.99 -0.73 46.16
N ALA A 9 -7.53 -1.84 45.67
CA ALA A 9 -7.82 -2.97 46.52
C ALA A 9 -6.52 -3.68 46.94
N LYS A 10 -6.39 -3.99 48.23
CA LYS A 10 -5.23 -4.69 48.80
C LYS A 10 -5.44 -6.19 48.87
N SER A 11 -6.70 -6.65 48.84
CA SER A 11 -7.06 -8.07 48.83
C SER A 11 -8.27 -8.35 47.95
N VAL A 12 -8.48 -9.63 47.61
CA VAL A 12 -9.66 -10.08 46.88
C VAL A 12 -10.93 -9.79 47.68
N SER A 13 -10.91 -10.04 48.99
CA SER A 13 -12.06 -9.78 49.88
C SER A 13 -12.46 -8.30 49.87
N GLU A 14 -11.48 -7.38 49.95
CA GLU A 14 -11.74 -5.95 49.87
C GLU A 14 -12.35 -5.55 48.52
N ALA A 15 -11.82 -6.09 47.41
CA ALA A 15 -12.35 -5.84 46.08
C ALA A 15 -13.81 -6.33 45.95
N VAL A 16 -14.11 -7.53 46.47
CA VAL A 16 -15.45 -8.12 46.43
C VAL A 16 -16.43 -7.29 47.26
N THR A 17 -16.08 -6.91 48.48
CA THR A 17 -16.91 -6.04 49.33
C THR A 17 -17.18 -4.70 48.64
N ALA A 18 -16.16 -4.10 48.02
CA ALA A 18 -16.32 -2.85 47.29
C ALA A 18 -17.19 -3.00 46.02
N LEU A 19 -17.27 -4.18 45.41
CA LEU A 19 -18.12 -4.44 44.24
C LEU A 19 -19.59 -4.74 44.59
N ALA A 20 -19.88 -5.17 45.83
CA ALA A 20 -21.20 -5.69 46.24
C ALA A 20 -22.38 -4.72 46.04
N GLY A 21 -22.13 -3.42 45.89
CA GLY A 21 -23.17 -2.40 45.65
C GLY A 21 -23.59 -2.17 44.19
N GLY A 22 -23.06 -2.93 43.21
CA GLY A 22 -23.48 -2.91 41.79
C GLY A 22 -23.12 -1.65 40.98
N LYS A 23 -22.87 -0.51 41.65
CA LYS A 23 -22.48 0.78 41.04
C LYS A 23 -20.96 0.97 40.92
N ASN A 24 -20.15 -0.03 41.24
CA ASN A 24 -18.70 0.05 41.15
C ASN A 24 -18.18 -0.88 40.04
N LYS A 25 -17.02 -0.56 39.46
CA LYS A 25 -16.41 -1.35 38.37
C LYS A 25 -14.95 -1.68 38.67
N ALA A 26 -14.57 -2.92 38.39
CA ALA A 26 -13.19 -3.37 38.53
C ALA A 26 -12.33 -2.96 37.33
N LEU A 27 -11.07 -2.65 37.58
CA LEU A 27 -10.04 -2.34 36.59
C LEU A 27 -8.82 -3.23 36.83
N ALA A 28 -8.44 -4.00 35.82
CA ALA A 28 -7.30 -4.91 35.84
C ALA A 28 -6.33 -4.60 34.67
N GLY A 29 -5.90 -3.33 34.57
CA GLY A 29 -4.81 -2.89 33.68
C GLY A 29 -5.13 -2.61 32.21
N GLY A 30 -6.27 -3.05 31.69
CA GLY A 30 -6.73 -2.68 30.35
C GLY A 30 -7.25 -1.24 30.24
N THR A 31 -7.36 -0.70 29.01
CA THR A 31 -7.87 0.66 28.75
C THR A 31 -9.38 0.72 28.51
N ASP A 32 -10.04 -0.42 28.41
CA ASP A 32 -11.41 -0.54 27.89
C ASP A 32 -12.45 0.14 28.76
N LEU A 33 -12.36 -0.08 30.06
CA LEU A 33 -13.26 0.57 31.00
C LEU A 33 -13.16 2.08 30.88
N LEU A 34 -11.94 2.63 30.76
CA LEU A 34 -11.78 4.07 30.56
C LEU A 34 -12.39 4.53 29.23
N GLY A 35 -12.27 3.73 28.17
CA GLY A 35 -12.94 3.98 26.89
C GLY A 35 -14.46 4.03 27.01
N THR A 36 -15.08 3.04 27.67
CA THR A 36 -16.53 3.00 27.89
C THR A 36 -17.00 4.16 28.77
N LEU A 37 -16.20 4.59 29.75
CA LEU A 37 -16.48 5.76 30.59
C LEU A 37 -16.33 7.10 29.87
N LYS A 38 -15.39 7.24 28.92
CA LYS A 38 -15.25 8.45 28.09
C LYS A 38 -16.45 8.63 27.16
N GLN A 39 -16.93 7.53 26.60
CA GLN A 39 -18.00 7.51 25.60
C GLN A 39 -19.40 7.35 26.23
N ASN A 40 -19.52 7.34 27.57
CA ASN A 40 -20.77 7.15 28.30
C ASN A 40 -21.57 5.91 27.83
N ILE A 41 -20.86 4.80 27.58
CA ILE A 41 -21.46 3.56 27.05
C ILE A 41 -22.18 2.74 28.14
N LEU A 42 -21.69 2.80 29.38
CA LEU A 42 -22.26 1.98 30.45
C LEU A 42 -23.67 2.46 30.81
N PRO A 43 -24.64 1.55 31.00
CA PRO A 43 -26.01 1.92 31.37
C PRO A 43 -26.06 2.62 32.74
N THR A 44 -25.12 2.28 33.63
CA THR A 44 -24.93 2.96 34.92
C THR A 44 -23.50 3.42 35.03
N TYR A 45 -23.31 4.72 35.27
CA TYR A 45 -21.99 5.29 35.48
C TYR A 45 -21.46 4.89 36.87
N PRO A 46 -20.21 4.40 36.98
CA PRO A 46 -19.72 3.94 38.27
C PRO A 46 -19.40 5.09 39.22
N ASN A 47 -19.70 4.90 40.49
CA ASN A 47 -19.28 5.81 41.56
C ASN A 47 -17.81 5.59 41.92
N THR A 48 -17.35 4.35 41.86
CA THR A 48 -15.96 3.97 42.18
C THR A 48 -15.40 3.00 41.15
N VAL A 49 -14.17 3.25 40.72
CA VAL A 49 -13.34 2.31 39.95
C VAL A 49 -12.35 1.65 40.89
N ILE A 50 -12.37 0.33 40.96
CA ILE A 50 -11.58 -0.49 41.87
C ILE A 50 -10.42 -1.09 41.09
N ASN A 51 -9.21 -0.58 41.31
CA ASN A 51 -7.99 -1.09 40.73
C ASN A 51 -7.57 -2.39 41.43
N LEU A 52 -7.52 -3.47 40.67
CA LEU A 52 -7.13 -4.80 41.15
C LEU A 52 -5.62 -5.03 41.05
N LYS A 53 -4.87 -4.21 40.30
CA LYS A 53 -3.42 -4.43 40.04
C LYS A 53 -2.55 -4.43 41.30
N THR A 54 -3.07 -3.90 42.41
CA THR A 54 -2.38 -3.81 43.70
C THR A 54 -2.52 -5.08 44.54
N ILE A 55 -3.37 -6.03 44.13
CA ILE A 55 -3.53 -7.31 44.82
C ILE A 55 -2.40 -8.24 44.39
N ALA A 56 -1.56 -8.63 45.35
CA ALA A 56 -0.44 -9.54 45.12
C ALA A 56 -0.91 -10.99 44.89
N GLY A 57 -0.13 -11.76 44.13
CA GLY A 57 -0.32 -13.21 43.99
C GLY A 57 -1.43 -13.62 43.01
N LEU A 58 -1.91 -12.69 42.18
CA LEU A 58 -2.90 -12.98 41.13
C LEU A 58 -2.30 -12.98 39.72
N ASP A 59 -0.99 -12.80 39.59
CA ASP A 59 -0.21 -12.72 38.36
C ASP A 59 0.77 -13.89 38.26
N TYR A 60 0.23 -15.11 38.22
CA TYR A 60 1.02 -16.34 38.15
C TYR A 60 0.67 -17.17 36.92
N ILE A 61 1.63 -17.95 36.46
CA ILE A 61 1.45 -19.04 35.50
C ILE A 61 2.08 -20.28 36.13
N LYS A 62 1.29 -21.31 36.40
CA LYS A 62 1.78 -22.56 36.97
C LYS A 62 1.03 -23.76 36.43
N GLU A 63 1.69 -24.90 36.38
CA GLU A 63 1.08 -26.18 36.05
C GLU A 63 0.91 -26.99 37.34
N GLU A 64 -0.31 -27.45 37.60
CA GLU A 64 -0.63 -28.16 38.84
C GLU A 64 -1.74 -29.18 38.56
N GLY A 65 -1.48 -30.46 38.82
CA GLY A 65 -2.43 -31.54 38.56
C GLY A 65 -2.79 -31.72 37.08
N GLY A 66 -1.84 -31.52 36.17
CA GLY A 66 -2.06 -31.61 34.72
C GLY A 66 -2.86 -30.46 34.12
N MET A 67 -3.09 -29.39 34.88
CA MET A 67 -3.82 -28.20 34.43
C MET A 67 -2.93 -26.95 34.51
N LEU A 68 -2.97 -26.15 33.44
CA LEU A 68 -2.40 -24.80 33.45
C LEU A 68 -3.32 -23.87 34.24
N LYS A 69 -2.82 -23.32 35.35
CA LYS A 69 -3.50 -22.31 36.15
C LYS A 69 -2.85 -20.95 35.86
N ILE A 70 -3.66 -20.01 35.36
CA ILE A 70 -3.23 -18.64 35.08
C ILE A 70 -3.99 -17.70 36.02
N GLY A 71 -3.26 -16.88 36.76
CA GLY A 71 -3.84 -15.87 37.64
C GLY A 71 -4.52 -14.76 36.84
N ALA A 72 -5.61 -14.22 37.37
CA ALA A 72 -6.45 -13.24 36.68
C ALA A 72 -5.71 -11.94 36.28
N LEU A 73 -4.65 -11.57 37.00
CA LEU A 73 -3.83 -10.37 36.73
C LEU A 73 -2.61 -10.66 35.83
N THR A 74 -2.45 -11.89 35.34
CA THR A 74 -1.38 -12.23 34.39
C THR A 74 -1.59 -11.46 33.08
N ARG A 75 -0.54 -10.79 32.59
CA ARG A 75 -0.63 -9.96 31.38
C ARG A 75 -0.60 -10.84 30.14
N LEU A 76 -1.24 -10.39 29.08
CA LEU A 76 -1.20 -11.12 27.80
C LEU A 76 0.22 -11.24 27.24
N ALA A 77 1.08 -10.25 27.49
CA ALA A 77 2.49 -10.32 27.14
C ALA A 77 3.21 -11.47 27.87
N ASP A 78 2.95 -11.64 29.17
CA ASP A 78 3.57 -12.68 29.98
C ASP A 78 3.10 -14.07 29.53
N ILE A 79 1.80 -14.22 29.21
CA ILE A 79 1.24 -15.46 28.66
C ILE A 79 1.85 -15.79 27.30
N ALA A 80 2.01 -14.79 26.42
CA ALA A 80 2.57 -14.98 25.09
C ALA A 80 4.07 -15.34 25.12
N ALA A 81 4.79 -14.91 26.16
CA ALA A 81 6.23 -15.14 26.32
C ALA A 81 6.57 -16.37 27.17
N ASN A 82 5.64 -16.88 27.97
CA ASN A 82 5.90 -17.99 28.88
C ASN A 82 6.20 -19.29 28.12
N GLU A 83 7.34 -19.92 28.41
CA GLU A 83 7.79 -21.13 27.70
C GLU A 83 6.85 -22.32 27.90
N THR A 84 6.34 -22.54 29.12
CA THR A 84 5.35 -23.61 29.39
C THR A 84 4.08 -23.42 28.56
N VAL A 85 3.61 -22.19 28.42
CA VAL A 85 2.42 -21.89 27.58
C VAL A 85 2.75 -22.05 26.09
N LYS A 86 3.94 -21.63 25.65
CA LYS A 86 4.35 -21.75 24.24
C LYS A 86 4.44 -23.22 23.79
N THR A 87 4.93 -24.11 24.64
CA THR A 87 5.16 -25.52 24.30
C THR A 87 3.93 -26.39 24.57
N GLY A 88 3.30 -26.25 25.74
CA GLY A 88 2.16 -27.07 26.14
C GLY A 88 0.80 -26.55 25.67
N TYR A 89 0.69 -25.25 25.37
CA TYR A 89 -0.58 -24.56 25.11
C TYR A 89 -0.45 -23.54 23.98
N ALA A 90 0.18 -23.93 22.87
CA ALA A 90 0.59 -23.04 21.78
C ALA A 90 -0.55 -22.13 21.24
N ALA A 91 -1.78 -22.65 21.15
CA ALA A 91 -2.94 -21.86 20.72
C ALA A 91 -3.21 -20.66 21.65
N LEU A 92 -3.04 -20.84 22.97
CA LEU A 92 -3.20 -19.78 23.95
C LEU A 92 -2.07 -18.74 23.83
N ALA A 93 -0.82 -19.17 23.67
CA ALA A 93 0.32 -18.26 23.48
C ALA A 93 0.14 -17.42 22.21
N GLN A 94 -0.27 -18.04 21.10
CA GLN A 94 -0.54 -17.35 19.84
C GLN A 94 -1.71 -16.37 19.97
N ALA A 95 -2.81 -16.78 20.60
CA ALA A 95 -3.95 -15.91 20.86
C ALA A 95 -3.54 -14.69 21.71
N ALA A 96 -2.84 -14.91 22.82
CA ALA A 96 -2.34 -13.85 23.68
C ALA A 96 -1.41 -12.88 22.92
N LYS A 97 -0.57 -13.39 22.00
CA LYS A 97 0.31 -12.58 21.14
C LYS A 97 -0.44 -11.79 20.07
N ALA A 98 -1.55 -12.31 19.55
CA ALA A 98 -2.33 -11.68 18.49
C ALA A 98 -3.27 -10.56 19.00
N VAL A 99 -3.63 -10.58 20.27
CA VAL A 99 -4.57 -9.60 20.85
C VAL A 99 -3.90 -8.23 21.02
N ALA A 100 -4.55 -7.18 20.51
CA ALA A 100 -4.20 -5.76 20.68
C ALA A 100 -2.77 -5.36 20.24
N THR A 101 -2.31 -4.17 20.61
CA THR A 101 -0.93 -3.72 20.37
C THR A 101 0.00 -4.17 21.49
N PRO A 102 1.33 -4.22 21.29
CA PRO A 102 2.28 -4.59 22.35
C PRO A 102 2.10 -3.80 23.66
N ASN A 103 1.89 -2.49 23.57
CA ASN A 103 1.66 -1.64 24.74
C ASN A 103 0.40 -2.04 25.53
N ILE A 104 -0.67 -2.43 24.83
CA ILE A 104 -1.90 -2.89 25.47
C ILE A 104 -1.68 -4.27 26.09
N ARG A 105 -0.95 -5.19 25.43
CA ARG A 105 -0.62 -6.52 26.00
C ARG A 105 0.24 -6.44 27.25
N ASN A 106 1.10 -5.43 27.35
CA ASN A 106 1.95 -5.18 28.53
C ASN A 106 1.20 -4.65 29.75
N MET A 107 -0.08 -4.29 29.60
CA MET A 107 -0.92 -3.85 30.72
C MET A 107 -2.21 -4.66 30.88
N GLY A 108 -2.78 -5.15 29.79
CA GLY A 108 -4.01 -5.92 29.76
C GLY A 108 -3.81 -7.31 30.34
N THR A 109 -4.67 -7.66 31.28
CA THR A 109 -4.65 -8.95 31.99
C THR A 109 -5.63 -9.93 31.37
N ILE A 110 -5.40 -11.23 31.53
CA ILE A 110 -6.31 -12.27 31.02
C ILE A 110 -7.70 -12.16 31.65
N GLY A 111 -7.77 -11.93 32.97
CA GLY A 111 -9.05 -11.75 33.67
C GLY A 111 -9.76 -10.48 33.20
N GLY A 112 -9.01 -9.41 32.94
CA GLY A 112 -9.53 -8.20 32.33
C GLY A 112 -10.14 -8.45 30.95
N ASN A 113 -9.48 -9.25 30.10
CA ASN A 113 -9.97 -9.58 28.76
C ASN A 113 -11.23 -10.47 28.81
N ILE A 114 -11.28 -11.47 29.69
CA ILE A 114 -12.48 -12.30 29.90
C ILE A 114 -13.66 -11.44 30.35
N SER A 115 -13.40 -10.44 31.20
CA SER A 115 -14.43 -9.54 31.73
C SER A 115 -14.77 -8.37 30.81
N GLN A 116 -14.20 -8.29 29.60
CA GLN A 116 -14.48 -7.17 28.69
C GLN A 116 -15.90 -7.24 28.13
N LEU A 117 -16.60 -6.11 28.21
CA LEU A 117 -17.87 -5.93 27.53
C LEU A 117 -17.65 -5.89 26.01
N ASN A 118 -18.42 -6.70 25.26
CA ASN A 118 -18.39 -6.71 23.80
C ASN A 118 -18.38 -5.31 23.19
N ARG A 119 -17.45 -5.08 22.27
CA ARG A 119 -17.25 -3.78 21.63
C ARG A 119 -18.13 -3.52 20.41
N CYS A 120 -18.96 -4.48 20.04
CA CYS A 120 -19.89 -4.35 18.93
C CYS A 120 -20.90 -3.22 19.19
N TRP A 121 -21.03 -2.29 18.24
CA TRP A 121 -21.94 -1.16 18.31
C TRP A 121 -23.41 -1.59 18.41
N TYR A 122 -23.78 -2.59 17.61
CA TYR A 122 -25.11 -3.18 17.60
C TYR A 122 -25.44 -3.83 18.95
N PHE A 123 -24.46 -4.51 19.57
CA PHE A 123 -24.60 -5.06 20.92
C PHE A 123 -24.63 -3.99 22.02
N ARG A 124 -24.00 -2.82 21.86
CA ARG A 124 -23.92 -1.83 22.96
C ARG A 124 -25.14 -0.91 23.06
N LYS A 125 -26.01 -0.87 22.05
CA LYS A 125 -27.22 -0.04 22.10
C LYS A 125 -28.28 -0.60 23.04
N GLN A 126 -28.89 0.23 23.87
CA GLN A 126 -29.95 -0.22 24.79
C GLN A 126 -31.18 -0.74 24.03
N ASP A 127 -32.03 -1.49 24.74
CA ASP A 127 -33.36 -1.95 24.29
C ASP A 127 -33.38 -2.83 23.03
N ASN A 128 -32.27 -3.50 22.75
CA ASN A 128 -32.10 -4.37 21.56
C ASN A 128 -32.60 -3.73 20.25
N ARG A 129 -32.41 -2.41 20.09
CA ARG A 129 -32.87 -1.65 18.90
C ARG A 129 -32.46 -2.30 17.57
N PHE A 130 -31.30 -2.93 17.55
CA PHE A 130 -30.90 -3.85 16.51
C PHE A 130 -31.23 -5.24 17.02
N ASN A 131 -32.05 -6.01 16.30
CA ASN A 131 -32.45 -7.38 16.63
C ASN A 131 -31.25 -8.34 16.70
N CYS A 132 -30.37 -8.10 17.67
CA CYS A 132 -29.00 -8.57 17.70
C CYS A 132 -28.98 -9.99 18.24
N ILE A 133 -28.38 -10.91 17.49
CA ILE A 133 -28.23 -12.31 17.91
C ILE A 133 -27.57 -12.50 19.28
N ARG A 134 -26.78 -11.51 19.74
CA ARG A 134 -26.11 -11.54 21.05
C ARG A 134 -26.98 -11.02 22.21
N LYS A 135 -28.23 -10.65 21.93
CA LYS A 135 -29.27 -10.19 22.86
C LYS A 135 -30.60 -10.87 22.53
N ASP A 136 -30.53 -12.15 22.22
CA ASP A 136 -31.69 -12.98 21.93
C ASP A 136 -32.48 -12.57 20.68
N GLY A 137 -31.84 -11.80 19.79
CA GLY A 137 -32.36 -11.51 18.46
C GLY A 137 -31.99 -12.56 17.42
N GLU A 138 -32.35 -12.29 16.16
CA GLU A 138 -32.17 -13.28 15.07
C GLU A 138 -31.02 -12.94 14.11
N GLU A 139 -30.54 -11.68 14.10
CA GLU A 139 -29.59 -11.22 13.08
C GLU A 139 -28.30 -10.65 13.70
N CYS A 140 -27.17 -10.90 13.03
CA CYS A 140 -25.90 -10.25 13.33
C CYS A 140 -25.65 -9.06 12.39
N PHE A 141 -26.14 -7.88 12.78
CA PHE A 141 -25.91 -6.64 12.03
C PHE A 141 -24.44 -6.21 11.91
N ALA A 142 -23.54 -6.82 12.69
CA ALA A 142 -22.10 -6.62 12.51
C ALA A 142 -21.55 -7.31 11.25
N VAL A 143 -22.29 -8.24 10.64
CA VAL A 143 -21.90 -8.89 9.38
C VAL A 143 -22.29 -8.03 8.18
N SER A 144 -23.50 -7.48 8.19
CA SER A 144 -24.09 -6.73 7.09
C SER A 144 -23.81 -5.23 7.15
N GLY A 145 -23.76 -4.62 8.33
CA GLY A 145 -23.70 -3.17 8.50
C GLY A 145 -22.31 -2.53 8.37
N ASP A 146 -22.26 -1.19 8.39
CA ASP A 146 -21.04 -0.40 8.17
C ASP A 146 -19.99 -0.56 9.28
N ASN A 147 -20.40 -0.96 10.49
CA ASN A 147 -19.51 -1.08 11.65
C ASN A 147 -19.17 -2.54 11.96
N ARG A 148 -18.50 -3.23 11.03
CA ARG A 148 -18.16 -4.68 11.08
C ARG A 148 -17.09 -5.08 12.11
N TYR A 149 -16.96 -4.34 13.20
CA TYR A 149 -15.86 -4.52 14.15
C TYR A 149 -16.26 -5.43 15.32
N HIS A 150 -15.31 -6.29 15.73
CA HIS A 150 -15.20 -6.93 17.05
C HIS A 150 -15.93 -8.25 17.30
N SER A 151 -15.45 -9.35 16.69
CA SER A 151 -15.58 -10.67 17.31
C SER A 151 -14.27 -11.07 18.00
N ILE A 152 -14.35 -11.58 19.23
CA ILE A 152 -13.22 -12.13 20.01
C ILE A 152 -12.92 -13.58 19.56
N PHE A 153 -13.91 -14.29 19.01
CA PHE A 153 -13.74 -15.60 18.40
C PHE A 153 -14.47 -15.61 17.05
N GLY A 154 -13.72 -15.35 15.97
CA GLY A 154 -14.22 -15.41 14.59
C GLY A 154 -14.84 -14.10 14.08
N GLY A 155 -13.99 -13.28 13.48
CA GLY A 155 -14.32 -12.09 12.70
C GLY A 155 -13.02 -11.52 12.13
N VAL A 156 -12.78 -11.72 10.83
CA VAL A 156 -11.48 -11.57 10.17
C VAL A 156 -10.99 -10.12 10.12
N LYS A 157 -9.65 -9.97 10.22
CA LYS A 157 -8.76 -8.78 10.22
C LYS A 157 -9.29 -7.45 10.77
N THR A 158 -8.93 -7.22 12.03
CA THR A 158 -9.05 -5.99 12.82
C THR A 158 -8.04 -4.91 12.38
N HIS A 159 -8.56 -3.80 11.85
CA HIS A 159 -7.90 -2.52 11.55
C HIS A 159 -6.55 -2.59 10.82
N ALA A 160 -6.59 -2.45 9.49
CA ALA A 160 -5.40 -2.08 8.74
C ALA A 160 -5.07 -0.61 9.02
N SER A 161 -3.81 -0.35 9.39
CA SER A 161 -3.31 1.01 9.56
C SER A 161 -3.56 1.84 8.30
N PRO A 162 -3.72 3.18 8.39
CA PRO A 162 -3.96 4.00 7.20
C PRO A 162 -2.94 3.76 6.08
N CYS A 163 -1.65 3.61 6.42
CA CYS A 163 -0.63 3.31 5.44
C CYS A 163 -0.81 1.94 4.75
N THR A 164 -1.30 0.93 5.46
CA THR A 164 -1.68 -0.37 4.87
C THR A 164 -2.94 -0.27 4.01
N GLN A 165 -3.91 0.57 4.38
CA GLN A 165 -5.16 0.75 3.62
C GLN A 165 -4.97 1.51 2.33
N GLU A 166 -4.15 2.55 2.35
CA GLU A 166 -3.82 3.32 1.14
C GLU A 166 -2.83 2.58 0.24
N CYS A 167 -2.19 1.50 0.72
CA CYS A 167 -1.31 0.68 -0.10
C CYS A 167 -2.14 -0.25 -0.99
N PRO A 168 -2.05 -0.16 -2.33
CA PRO A 168 -2.82 -1.04 -3.22
C PRO A 168 -2.49 -2.54 -3.03
N ALA A 169 -1.25 -2.85 -2.64
CA ALA A 169 -0.82 -4.22 -2.33
C ALA A 169 -1.25 -4.69 -0.93
N GLY A 170 -1.81 -3.82 -0.09
CA GLY A 170 -2.19 -4.15 1.29
C GLY A 170 -1.00 -4.49 2.20
N THR A 171 0.17 -3.90 1.94
CA THR A 171 1.41 -4.18 2.67
C THR A 171 1.27 -3.86 4.17
N ASP A 172 1.70 -4.80 5.02
CA ASP A 172 1.72 -4.63 6.47
C ASP A 172 2.96 -3.83 6.90
N ILE A 173 2.92 -2.54 6.60
CA ILE A 173 4.02 -1.58 6.83
C ILE A 173 4.42 -1.54 8.32
N PRO A 174 3.49 -1.42 9.29
CA PRO A 174 3.86 -1.43 10.70
C PRO A 174 4.57 -2.71 11.14
N ALA A 175 4.17 -3.88 10.61
CA ALA A 175 4.76 -5.15 11.00
C ALA A 175 6.21 -5.29 10.52
N TYR A 176 6.51 -5.01 9.25
CA TYR A 176 7.89 -5.11 8.78
C TYR A 176 8.78 -3.99 9.37
N PHE A 177 8.24 -2.79 9.61
CA PHE A 177 8.95 -1.73 10.35
C PHE A 177 9.30 -2.14 11.78
N ALA A 178 8.42 -2.86 12.46
CA ALA A 178 8.70 -3.36 13.80
C ALA A 178 9.86 -4.37 13.80
N GLN A 179 9.94 -5.23 12.77
CA GLN A 179 11.06 -6.16 12.63
C GLN A 179 12.37 -5.44 12.32
N LEU A 180 12.36 -4.44 11.43
CA LEU A 180 13.55 -3.62 11.16
C LEU A 180 14.09 -2.94 12.42
N ARG A 181 13.21 -2.34 13.24
CA ARG A 181 13.60 -1.74 14.52
C ARG A 181 14.16 -2.75 15.53
N ALA A 182 13.73 -4.00 15.46
CA ALA A 182 14.25 -5.10 16.28
C ALA A 182 15.55 -5.71 15.72
N GLY A 183 16.06 -5.22 14.57
CA GLY A 183 17.23 -5.79 13.89
C GLY A 183 16.93 -7.05 13.07
N ASN A 184 15.66 -7.46 12.95
CA ASN A 184 15.24 -8.68 12.29
C ASN A 184 14.96 -8.46 10.79
N TRP A 185 16.00 -8.14 10.02
CA TRP A 185 15.88 -7.81 8.59
C TRP A 185 15.25 -8.92 7.75
N ASP A 186 15.61 -10.18 8.00
CA ASP A 186 15.01 -11.33 7.32
C ASP A 186 13.49 -11.43 7.49
N GLU A 187 13.02 -11.16 8.70
CA GLU A 187 11.59 -11.28 8.99
C GLU A 187 10.84 -10.09 8.42
N ALA A 188 11.43 -8.90 8.43
CA ALA A 188 10.90 -7.75 7.70
C ALA A 188 10.75 -8.07 6.20
N ALA A 189 11.79 -8.66 5.59
CA ALA A 189 11.79 -9.09 4.20
C ALA A 189 10.69 -10.12 3.91
N ARG A 190 10.55 -11.15 4.75
CA ARG A 190 9.48 -12.14 4.60
C ARG A 190 8.09 -11.53 4.72
N ILE A 191 7.90 -10.51 5.55
CA ILE A 191 6.59 -9.84 5.71
C ILE A 191 6.23 -9.07 4.44
N ILE A 192 7.10 -8.20 3.92
CA ILE A 192 6.80 -7.39 2.73
C ILE A 192 6.61 -8.26 1.49
N MET A 193 7.43 -9.31 1.33
CA MET A 193 7.37 -10.23 0.19
C MET A 193 6.14 -11.15 0.17
N LYS A 194 5.27 -11.11 1.20
CA LYS A 194 3.97 -11.78 1.12
C LYS A 194 3.11 -11.19 0.00
N VAL A 195 3.18 -9.88 -0.20
CA VAL A 195 2.30 -9.15 -1.14
C VAL A 195 3.05 -8.32 -2.18
N ASN A 196 4.35 -8.09 -1.99
CA ASN A 196 5.16 -7.34 -2.93
C ASN A 196 6.49 -8.07 -3.23
N PRO A 197 6.64 -8.66 -4.43
CA PRO A 197 7.85 -9.40 -4.80
C PRO A 197 9.00 -8.52 -5.28
N MET A 198 8.76 -7.22 -5.49
CA MET A 198 9.73 -6.26 -6.04
C MET A 198 9.82 -4.96 -5.20
N PRO A 199 10.06 -5.04 -3.87
CA PRO A 199 10.11 -3.85 -3.01
C PRO A 199 11.22 -2.85 -3.39
N PHE A 200 12.29 -3.31 -4.05
CA PHE A 200 13.34 -2.43 -4.59
C PHE A 200 12.84 -1.55 -5.75
N VAL A 201 11.81 -1.98 -6.49
CA VAL A 201 11.15 -1.13 -7.51
C VAL A 201 10.20 -0.17 -6.82
N THR A 202 9.28 -0.69 -6.00
CA THR A 202 8.23 0.14 -5.40
C THR A 202 8.81 1.19 -4.46
N GLY A 203 9.88 0.91 -3.72
CA GLY A 203 10.59 1.92 -2.91
C GLY A 203 11.27 3.05 -3.71
N ARG A 204 11.36 2.94 -5.05
CA ARG A 204 11.95 3.96 -5.94
C ARG A 204 10.91 4.70 -6.76
N VAL A 205 9.87 4.02 -7.24
CA VAL A 205 8.96 4.58 -8.26
C VAL A 205 7.49 4.62 -7.83
N CYS A 206 7.12 3.99 -6.71
CA CYS A 206 5.77 4.09 -6.20
C CYS A 206 5.47 5.54 -5.79
N ALA A 207 4.23 6.00 -6.01
CA ALA A 207 3.79 7.30 -5.51
C ALA A 207 3.61 7.31 -3.97
N HIS A 208 3.80 6.17 -3.30
CA HIS A 208 3.70 5.99 -1.86
C HIS A 208 2.44 6.61 -1.24
N PHE A 209 1.27 6.26 -1.79
CA PHE A 209 -0.05 6.64 -1.24
C PHE A 209 -0.18 6.34 0.26
N CYS A 210 0.54 5.32 0.74
CA CYS A 210 0.67 4.95 2.15
C CYS A 210 1.21 6.07 3.05
N GLN A 211 1.93 7.06 2.51
CA GLN A 211 2.42 8.23 3.22
C GLN A 211 1.37 9.34 3.35
N ASN A 212 0.47 9.48 2.38
CA ASN A 212 -0.51 10.59 2.31
C ASN A 212 -1.43 10.64 3.54
N LYS A 213 -1.91 9.48 4.01
CA LYS A 213 -2.77 9.39 5.21
C LYS A 213 -2.03 8.84 6.42
N CYS A 214 -0.71 8.98 6.47
CA CYS A 214 0.06 8.52 7.62
C CYS A 214 -0.41 9.24 8.90
N ASN A 215 -0.61 8.49 9.98
CA ASN A 215 -1.06 9.07 11.26
C ASN A 215 -0.11 10.16 11.79
N ARG A 216 1.18 10.10 11.41
CA ARG A 216 2.22 11.04 11.82
C ARG A 216 2.02 12.45 11.23
N CYS A 217 1.35 12.56 10.07
CA CYS A 217 0.97 13.84 9.45
C CYS A 217 0.06 14.70 10.32
N LYS A 218 -0.54 14.14 11.40
CA LYS A 218 -1.31 14.91 12.40
C LYS A 218 -0.42 15.65 13.41
N THR A 219 0.88 15.42 13.39
CA THR A 219 1.85 16.01 14.31
C THR A 219 2.92 16.77 13.54
N ASP A 220 3.51 16.15 12.52
CA ASP A 220 4.50 16.74 11.63
C ASP A 220 4.36 16.14 10.22
N GLU A 221 5.35 15.37 9.73
CA GLU A 221 5.42 14.83 8.38
C GLU A 221 5.20 13.31 8.32
N SER A 222 4.95 12.78 7.13
CA SER A 222 4.82 11.34 6.96
C SER A 222 6.13 10.61 7.26
N VAL A 223 6.04 9.41 7.81
CA VAL A 223 7.19 8.50 7.87
C VAL A 223 7.69 8.21 6.44
N GLY A 224 9.00 8.29 6.21
CA GLY A 224 9.64 7.95 4.93
C GLY A 224 9.58 6.46 4.61
N ILE A 225 8.39 5.97 4.27
CA ILE A 225 8.12 4.57 3.91
C ILE A 225 8.88 4.20 2.64
N SER A 226 8.97 5.11 1.67
CA SER A 226 9.73 4.94 0.44
C SER A 226 11.20 4.56 0.69
N SER A 227 11.91 5.35 1.49
CA SER A 227 13.33 5.14 1.79
C SER A 227 13.58 3.84 2.55
N VAL A 228 12.71 3.48 3.49
CA VAL A 228 12.81 2.21 4.23
C VAL A 228 12.51 1.03 3.32
N GLU A 229 11.48 1.13 2.48
CA GLU A 229 11.11 0.09 1.53
C GLU A 229 12.21 -0.13 0.47
N ARG A 230 12.82 0.95 -0.03
CA ARG A 230 13.98 0.91 -0.92
C ARG A 230 15.14 0.17 -0.27
N THR A 231 15.50 0.53 0.96
CA THR A 231 16.61 -0.08 1.69
C THR A 231 16.36 -1.57 1.96
N LEU A 232 15.16 -1.92 2.40
CA LEU A 232 14.77 -3.31 2.60
C LEU A 232 14.72 -4.09 1.28
N GLY A 233 14.27 -3.46 0.20
CA GLY A 233 14.24 -4.04 -1.13
C GLY A 233 15.63 -4.34 -1.68
N ASP A 234 16.58 -3.43 -1.49
CA ASP A 234 17.98 -3.64 -1.88
C ASP A 234 18.58 -4.79 -1.06
N TYR A 235 18.35 -4.82 0.26
CA TYR A 235 18.75 -5.94 1.12
C TYR A 235 18.20 -7.29 0.63
N ILE A 236 16.92 -7.32 0.22
CA ILE A 236 16.28 -8.53 -0.33
C ILE A 236 16.98 -8.99 -1.61
N LEU A 237 17.29 -8.06 -2.52
CA LEU A 237 17.90 -8.37 -3.81
C LEU A 237 19.38 -8.77 -3.67
N ASP A 238 20.10 -8.19 -2.73
CA ASP A 238 21.48 -8.59 -2.39
C ASP A 238 21.53 -9.98 -1.74
N ASN A 239 20.45 -10.40 -1.08
CA ASN A 239 20.30 -11.71 -0.46
C ASN A 239 19.31 -12.60 -1.21
N ALA A 240 19.24 -12.46 -2.55
CA ALA A 240 18.15 -13.04 -3.35
C ALA A 240 17.98 -14.55 -3.16
N ALA A 241 19.07 -15.32 -3.05
CA ALA A 241 19.03 -16.77 -2.84
C ALA A 241 18.24 -17.19 -1.59
N LYS A 242 18.14 -16.31 -0.59
CA LYS A 242 17.42 -16.57 0.66
C LYS A 242 15.90 -16.39 0.52
N PHE A 243 15.48 -15.45 -0.33
CA PHE A 243 14.11 -14.98 -0.40
C PHE A 243 13.37 -15.44 -1.67
N TYR A 244 14.09 -15.61 -2.77
CA TYR A 244 13.57 -16.07 -4.06
C TYR A 244 13.92 -17.54 -4.28
N LYS A 245 13.35 -18.41 -3.45
CA LYS A 245 13.63 -19.84 -3.50
C LYS A 245 12.88 -20.53 -4.64
N VAL A 246 13.55 -21.48 -5.28
CA VAL A 246 12.92 -22.47 -6.15
C VAL A 246 11.86 -23.23 -5.34
N PRO A 247 10.68 -23.51 -5.89
CA PRO A 247 9.66 -24.29 -5.18
C PRO A 247 10.17 -25.70 -4.86
N GLU A 248 9.78 -26.20 -3.69
CA GLU A 248 10.17 -27.55 -3.23
C GLU A 248 9.44 -28.67 -3.99
N LYS A 249 8.27 -28.36 -4.56
CA LYS A 249 7.42 -29.30 -5.31
C LYS A 249 6.90 -28.64 -6.56
N GLU A 250 6.91 -29.39 -7.66
CA GLU A 250 6.25 -29.00 -8.90
C GLU A 250 4.78 -29.44 -8.86
N THR A 251 3.88 -28.58 -9.34
CA THR A 251 2.44 -28.89 -9.47
C THR A 251 2.16 -29.73 -10.72
N GLY A 252 3.10 -29.78 -11.67
CA GLY A 252 2.90 -30.34 -13.01
C GLY A 252 2.09 -29.44 -13.94
N LYS A 253 1.68 -28.24 -13.49
CA LYS A 253 0.91 -27.27 -14.28
C LYS A 253 1.82 -26.25 -14.95
N SER A 254 1.41 -25.80 -16.13
CA SER A 254 2.14 -24.88 -17.00
C SER A 254 1.36 -23.61 -17.26
N VAL A 255 2.02 -22.45 -17.17
CA VAL A 255 1.41 -21.13 -17.37
C VAL A 255 2.25 -20.29 -18.33
N ALA A 256 1.59 -19.71 -19.33
CA ALA A 256 2.15 -18.65 -20.15
C ALA A 256 1.70 -17.28 -19.67
N ILE A 257 2.61 -16.32 -19.61
CA ILE A 257 2.33 -14.92 -19.25
C ILE A 257 2.77 -14.05 -20.43
N ILE A 258 1.88 -13.22 -20.95
CA ILE A 258 2.12 -12.39 -22.14
C ILE A 258 2.35 -10.97 -21.68
N GLY A 259 3.62 -10.56 -21.61
CA GLY A 259 4.08 -9.29 -21.08
C GLY A 259 4.99 -9.49 -19.86
N SER A 260 6.18 -8.89 -19.92
CA SER A 260 7.18 -8.90 -18.85
C SER A 260 7.19 -7.61 -18.02
N GLY A 261 6.05 -6.90 -17.98
CA GLY A 261 5.86 -5.72 -17.13
C GLY A 261 5.77 -6.08 -15.64
N PRO A 262 5.58 -5.07 -14.75
CA PRO A 262 5.49 -5.29 -13.30
C PRO A 262 4.45 -6.35 -12.90
N SER A 263 3.29 -6.35 -13.56
CA SER A 263 2.21 -7.30 -13.29
C SER A 263 2.60 -8.72 -13.71
N GLY A 264 3.11 -8.91 -14.92
CA GLY A 264 3.56 -10.20 -15.44
C GLY A 264 4.74 -10.78 -14.67
N LEU A 265 5.70 -9.95 -14.25
CA LEU A 265 6.81 -10.39 -13.40
C LEU A 265 6.35 -10.77 -11.98
N SER A 266 5.38 -10.04 -11.42
CA SER A 266 4.77 -10.38 -10.13
C SER A 266 4.01 -11.71 -10.22
N ALA A 267 3.20 -11.88 -11.26
CA ALA A 267 2.49 -13.13 -11.54
C ALA A 267 3.47 -14.29 -11.72
N ALA A 268 4.56 -14.09 -12.48
CA ALA A 268 5.59 -15.09 -12.70
C ALA A 268 6.23 -15.54 -11.38
N PHE A 269 6.57 -14.60 -10.49
CA PHE A 269 7.11 -14.91 -9.17
C PHE A 269 6.14 -15.77 -8.35
N TYR A 270 4.87 -15.35 -8.21
CA TYR A 270 3.92 -16.06 -7.35
C TYR A 270 3.53 -17.42 -7.91
N LEU A 271 3.32 -17.53 -9.22
CA LEU A 271 3.02 -18.79 -9.88
C LEU A 271 4.19 -19.77 -9.81
N ARG A 272 5.42 -19.27 -9.99
CA ARG A 272 6.62 -20.10 -9.85
C ARG A 272 6.82 -20.55 -8.40
N LYS A 273 6.65 -19.64 -7.43
CA LYS A 273 6.71 -19.95 -6.00
C LYS A 273 5.68 -21.01 -5.58
N ALA A 274 4.52 -21.05 -6.24
CA ALA A 274 3.49 -22.06 -6.03
C ALA A 274 3.81 -23.43 -6.68
N GLY A 275 4.91 -23.55 -7.42
CA GLY A 275 5.34 -24.81 -8.05
C GLY A 275 4.93 -24.99 -9.51
N ASN A 276 4.42 -23.95 -10.18
CA ASN A 276 4.04 -24.06 -11.60
C ASN A 276 5.24 -23.82 -12.50
N LYS A 277 5.22 -24.42 -13.70
CA LYS A 277 6.16 -24.10 -14.78
C LYS A 277 5.70 -22.82 -15.48
N VAL A 278 6.53 -21.78 -15.46
CA VAL A 278 6.15 -20.45 -15.96
C VAL A 278 7.01 -20.07 -17.16
N THR A 279 6.36 -19.64 -18.25
CA THR A 279 7.01 -19.03 -19.41
C THR A 279 6.44 -17.62 -19.63
N VAL A 280 7.30 -16.61 -19.68
CA VAL A 280 6.94 -15.22 -19.94
C VAL A 280 7.34 -14.87 -21.37
N TYR A 281 6.38 -14.41 -22.16
CA TYR A 281 6.58 -13.92 -23.52
C TYR A 281 6.62 -12.39 -23.51
N ASP A 282 7.54 -11.78 -24.25
CA ASP A 282 7.54 -10.32 -24.44
C ASP A 282 7.95 -9.95 -25.87
N SER A 283 7.33 -8.89 -26.39
CA SER A 283 7.64 -8.30 -27.70
C SER A 283 9.00 -7.58 -27.74
N LYS A 284 9.54 -7.17 -26.60
CA LYS A 284 10.78 -6.40 -26.48
C LYS A 284 12.00 -7.30 -26.27
N GLU A 285 13.17 -6.71 -26.46
CA GLU A 285 14.49 -7.39 -26.39
C GLU A 285 14.95 -7.73 -24.97
N GLU A 286 14.52 -6.98 -23.96
CA GLU A 286 14.82 -7.16 -22.55
C GLU A 286 13.51 -7.21 -21.74
N ALA A 287 13.46 -8.10 -20.74
CA ALA A 287 12.31 -8.19 -19.85
C ALA A 287 12.25 -7.00 -18.87
N GLY A 288 11.04 -6.59 -18.50
CA GLY A 288 10.79 -5.53 -17.51
C GLY A 288 9.70 -4.52 -17.89
N GLY A 289 9.24 -4.54 -19.15
CA GLY A 289 8.23 -3.61 -19.66
C GLY A 289 8.57 -2.15 -19.36
N MET A 290 7.62 -1.39 -18.81
CA MET A 290 7.81 0.04 -18.49
C MET A 290 8.96 0.30 -17.50
N LEU A 291 9.31 -0.67 -16.63
CA LEU A 291 10.45 -0.54 -15.73
C LEU A 291 11.75 -0.41 -16.50
N MET A 292 11.85 -1.12 -17.62
CA MET A 292 13.03 -1.18 -18.46
C MET A 292 13.06 -0.06 -19.49
N TYR A 293 11.92 0.23 -20.11
CA TYR A 293 11.88 1.10 -21.29
C TYR A 293 11.39 2.53 -21.02
N ALA A 294 10.53 2.76 -20.01
CA ALA A 294 9.92 4.08 -19.81
C ALA A 294 10.56 4.86 -18.67
N ILE A 295 10.71 4.25 -17.50
CA ILE A 295 11.14 4.98 -16.30
C ILE A 295 12.60 5.41 -16.44
N PRO A 296 12.97 6.68 -16.26
CA PRO A 296 14.37 7.10 -16.40
C PRO A 296 15.33 6.43 -15.41
N ALA A 297 16.58 6.20 -15.83
CA ALA A 297 17.60 5.52 -15.02
C ALA A 297 17.93 6.24 -13.70
N TYR A 298 17.75 7.57 -13.64
CA TYR A 298 17.95 8.32 -12.40
C TYR A 298 16.89 8.04 -11.32
N ARG A 299 15.70 7.56 -11.71
CA ARG A 299 14.65 7.09 -10.78
C ARG A 299 14.80 5.61 -10.49
N LEU A 300 14.94 4.81 -11.55
CA LEU A 300 15.04 3.36 -11.45
C LEU A 300 16.25 2.86 -12.25
N PRO A 301 17.38 2.58 -11.58
CA PRO A 301 18.55 1.99 -12.21
C PRO A 301 18.20 0.67 -12.90
N LYS A 302 18.60 0.53 -14.17
CA LYS A 302 18.21 -0.60 -15.03
C LYS A 302 18.89 -1.90 -14.63
N ASP A 303 20.09 -1.82 -14.07
CA ASP A 303 20.82 -2.96 -13.52
C ASP A 303 20.03 -3.68 -12.42
N ILE A 304 19.30 -2.94 -11.58
CA ILE A 304 18.47 -3.50 -10.51
C ILE A 304 17.33 -4.34 -11.11
N VAL A 305 16.68 -3.86 -12.18
CA VAL A 305 15.64 -4.60 -12.90
C VAL A 305 16.23 -5.87 -13.52
N ARG A 306 17.38 -5.76 -14.22
CA ARG A 306 18.07 -6.92 -14.82
C ARG A 306 18.45 -7.96 -13.77
N ARG A 307 18.96 -7.54 -12.60
CA ARG A 307 19.26 -8.43 -11.46
C ARG A 307 18.02 -9.20 -11.04
N PHE A 308 16.87 -8.56 -10.94
CA PHE A 308 15.62 -9.24 -10.58
C PHE A 308 15.15 -10.23 -11.64
N ILE A 309 15.26 -9.89 -12.93
CA ILE A 309 14.98 -10.84 -14.02
C ILE A 309 15.86 -12.09 -13.88
N LYS A 310 17.17 -11.91 -13.64
CA LYS A 310 18.10 -13.02 -13.41
C LYS A 310 17.72 -13.87 -12.19
N VAL A 311 17.18 -13.26 -11.14
CA VAL A 311 16.66 -13.97 -9.96
C VAL A 311 15.45 -14.83 -10.34
N LEU A 312 14.51 -14.32 -11.14
CA LEU A 312 13.36 -15.11 -11.62
C LEU A 312 13.79 -16.24 -12.56
N GLU A 313 14.76 -16.01 -13.45
CA GLU A 313 15.39 -17.06 -14.25
C GLU A 313 15.99 -18.15 -13.36
N GLY A 314 16.70 -17.76 -12.29
CA GLY A 314 17.25 -18.67 -11.28
C GLY A 314 16.19 -19.45 -10.51
N MET A 315 14.97 -18.92 -10.37
CA MET A 315 13.82 -19.66 -9.84
C MET A 315 13.27 -20.69 -10.83
N GLY A 316 13.64 -20.62 -12.11
CA GLY A 316 13.15 -21.49 -13.19
C GLY A 316 12.07 -20.84 -14.07
N VAL A 317 11.89 -19.52 -14.02
CA VAL A 317 11.03 -18.79 -14.97
C VAL A 317 11.73 -18.71 -16.33
N GLN A 318 11.05 -19.06 -17.40
CA GLN A 318 11.58 -18.98 -18.76
C GLN A 318 11.11 -17.68 -19.42
N PHE A 319 12.01 -16.96 -20.10
CA PHE A 319 11.67 -15.76 -20.87
C PHE A 319 11.84 -16.02 -22.37
N VAL A 320 10.81 -15.70 -23.14
CA VAL A 320 10.79 -15.74 -24.61
C VAL A 320 10.59 -14.31 -25.10
N LEU A 321 11.69 -13.67 -25.46
CA LEU A 321 11.75 -12.25 -25.82
C LEU A 321 11.63 -12.07 -27.34
N ASN A 322 11.49 -10.82 -27.80
CA ASN A 322 11.31 -10.48 -29.22
C ASN A 322 10.17 -11.23 -29.91
N THR A 323 9.10 -11.54 -29.18
CA THR A 323 7.96 -12.32 -29.68
C THR A 323 6.66 -11.59 -29.44
N THR A 324 5.96 -11.22 -30.51
CA THR A 324 4.69 -10.52 -30.49
C THR A 324 3.54 -11.49 -30.67
N ILE A 325 2.72 -11.67 -29.63
CA ILE A 325 1.52 -12.52 -29.69
C ILE A 325 0.44 -11.83 -30.53
N GLY A 326 -0.18 -12.58 -31.44
CA GLY A 326 -1.09 -12.08 -32.48
C GLY A 326 -0.38 -11.61 -33.76
N LYS A 327 0.95 -11.79 -33.87
CA LYS A 327 1.72 -11.57 -35.10
C LYS A 327 2.69 -12.71 -35.38
N ASP A 328 3.50 -13.06 -34.39
CA ASP A 328 4.54 -14.09 -34.51
C ASP A 328 4.02 -15.45 -34.01
N ILE A 329 3.12 -15.45 -33.01
CA ILE A 329 2.44 -16.64 -32.48
C ILE A 329 0.98 -16.28 -32.25
N GLU A 330 0.06 -17.14 -32.70
CA GLU A 330 -1.37 -16.95 -32.47
C GLU A 330 -1.76 -17.25 -31.01
N PRO A 331 -2.63 -16.46 -30.37
CA PRO A 331 -3.07 -16.67 -28.99
C PRO A 331 -3.59 -18.09 -28.72
N GLU A 332 -4.35 -18.67 -29.66
CA GLU A 332 -4.97 -19.98 -29.56
C GLU A 332 -3.94 -21.12 -29.49
N GLU A 333 -2.73 -20.91 -30.03
CA GLU A 333 -1.65 -21.89 -29.92
C GLU A 333 -1.14 -21.97 -28.48
N LEU A 334 -1.04 -20.83 -27.79
CA LEU A 334 -0.63 -20.78 -26.40
C LEU A 334 -1.72 -21.38 -25.49
N GLU A 335 -2.98 -21.11 -25.77
CA GLU A 335 -4.11 -21.65 -25.03
C GLU A 335 -4.24 -23.18 -25.17
N LYS A 336 -3.79 -23.75 -26.29
CA LYS A 336 -3.69 -25.22 -26.47
C LYS A 336 -2.45 -25.81 -25.82
N LYS A 337 -1.35 -25.05 -25.72
CA LYS A 337 -0.05 -25.53 -25.24
C LYS A 337 0.10 -25.49 -23.72
N TYR A 338 -0.53 -24.53 -23.04
CA TYR A 338 -0.39 -24.30 -21.61
C TYR A 338 -1.72 -24.57 -20.88
N ASP A 339 -1.65 -24.97 -19.60
CA ASP A 339 -2.86 -25.15 -18.78
C ASP A 339 -3.57 -23.81 -18.52
N SER A 340 -2.86 -22.69 -18.56
CA SER A 340 -3.41 -21.34 -18.39
C SER A 340 -2.56 -20.30 -19.10
N VAL A 341 -3.20 -19.24 -19.58
CA VAL A 341 -2.56 -18.08 -20.20
C VAL A 341 -3.00 -16.80 -19.49
N CYS A 342 -2.05 -15.93 -19.17
CA CYS A 342 -2.30 -14.62 -18.57
C CYS A 342 -1.86 -13.53 -19.55
N TYR A 343 -2.80 -12.72 -20.03
CA TYR A 343 -2.52 -11.59 -20.92
C TYR A 343 -2.26 -10.32 -20.09
N ASP A 344 -1.01 -9.87 -20.06
CA ASP A 344 -0.53 -8.71 -19.31
C ASP A 344 0.28 -7.75 -20.21
N THR A 345 -0.26 -7.45 -21.39
CA THR A 345 0.47 -6.70 -22.43
C THR A 345 0.67 -5.22 -22.10
N GLY A 346 -0.10 -4.68 -21.17
CA GLY A 346 -0.08 -3.27 -20.79
C GLY A 346 -0.60 -2.34 -21.88
N THR A 347 -0.41 -1.03 -21.68
CA THR A 347 -0.93 0.03 -22.55
C THR A 347 0.22 0.77 -23.25
N TRP A 348 0.60 0.29 -24.44
CA TRP A 348 1.71 0.87 -25.23
C TRP A 348 1.27 1.82 -26.34
N LYS A 349 -0.03 1.89 -26.63
CA LYS A 349 -0.55 2.71 -27.73
C LYS A 349 -0.59 4.19 -27.33
N ARG A 350 -0.19 5.04 -28.27
CA ARG A 350 -0.33 6.49 -28.18
C ARG A 350 -1.81 6.90 -28.09
N PRO A 351 -2.20 7.72 -27.11
CA PRO A 351 -3.52 8.35 -27.08
C PRO A 351 -3.61 9.42 -28.18
N VAL A 352 -4.78 9.53 -28.82
CA VAL A 352 -5.05 10.54 -29.86
C VAL A 352 -5.75 11.73 -29.21
N ALA A 353 -5.16 12.92 -29.32
CA ALA A 353 -5.72 14.16 -28.76
C ALA A 353 -6.76 14.81 -29.68
N GLY A 354 -6.67 14.59 -30.99
CA GLY A 354 -7.60 15.11 -31.99
C GLY A 354 -7.41 16.60 -32.29
N ILE A 355 -6.18 17.12 -32.16
CA ILE A 355 -5.86 18.53 -32.43
C ILE A 355 -5.18 18.70 -33.79
N SER A 356 -5.26 19.91 -34.35
CA SER A 356 -4.55 20.26 -35.58
C SER A 356 -3.03 20.30 -35.34
N GLY A 357 -2.28 19.64 -36.23
CA GLY A 357 -0.81 19.52 -36.17
C GLY A 357 -0.31 18.46 -35.18
N GLU A 358 -1.18 17.59 -34.66
CA GLU A 358 -0.82 16.51 -33.75
C GLU A 358 0.27 15.56 -34.31
N GLU A 359 0.32 15.38 -35.63
CA GLU A 359 1.31 14.58 -36.33
C GLU A 359 2.75 15.13 -36.21
N LEU A 360 2.90 16.41 -35.87
CA LEU A 360 4.19 17.06 -35.65
C LEU A 360 4.71 16.89 -34.22
N THR A 361 3.96 16.19 -33.36
CA THR A 361 4.29 15.98 -31.96
C THR A 361 4.88 14.60 -31.71
N ILE A 362 5.75 14.51 -30.71
CA ILE A 362 6.43 13.28 -30.29
C ILE A 362 5.68 12.72 -29.10
N PHE A 363 5.47 11.41 -29.05
CA PHE A 363 4.86 10.78 -27.89
C PHE A 363 5.87 10.69 -26.76
N GLY A 364 5.50 11.15 -25.55
CA GLY A 364 6.39 11.23 -24.41
C GLY A 364 6.96 9.87 -24.01
N LEU A 365 6.17 8.80 -24.14
CA LEU A 365 6.67 7.44 -23.90
C LEU A 365 7.75 7.05 -24.91
N ASP A 366 7.52 7.26 -26.21
CA ASP A 366 8.50 6.91 -27.25
C ASP A 366 9.81 7.68 -27.04
N PHE A 367 9.71 8.96 -26.70
CA PHE A 367 10.86 9.78 -26.32
C PHE A 367 11.65 9.17 -25.15
N LEU A 368 10.99 8.74 -24.08
CA LEU A 368 11.66 8.10 -22.94
C LEU A 368 12.30 6.74 -23.31
N VAL A 369 11.65 5.98 -24.20
CA VAL A 369 12.18 4.71 -24.72
C VAL A 369 13.46 4.95 -25.50
N ASP A 370 13.46 5.94 -26.39
CA ASP A 370 14.60 6.29 -27.24
C ASP A 370 15.79 6.79 -26.41
N VAL A 371 15.54 7.61 -25.39
CA VAL A 371 16.58 8.08 -24.47
C VAL A 371 17.26 6.91 -23.75
N ASN A 372 16.50 5.88 -23.36
CA ASN A 372 17.06 4.70 -22.71
C ASN A 372 17.87 3.81 -23.65
N LYS A 373 17.62 3.85 -24.97
CA LYS A 373 18.31 3.04 -25.99
C LYS A 373 19.55 3.69 -26.62
N TRP A 374 19.93 4.89 -26.13
CA TRP A 374 20.87 5.84 -26.73
C TRP A 374 20.19 6.71 -27.79
N MET A 375 20.12 8.02 -27.54
CA MET A 375 19.57 8.97 -28.50
C MET A 375 20.49 9.18 -29.71
N GLU A 376 19.92 9.11 -30.91
CA GLU A 376 20.53 9.66 -32.13
C GLU A 376 20.15 11.15 -32.35
N GLY A 377 19.07 11.62 -31.71
CA GLY A 377 18.51 12.97 -31.92
C GLY A 377 18.94 14.00 -30.87
N LYS A 378 19.14 15.26 -31.29
CA LYS A 378 19.25 16.41 -30.38
C LYS A 378 17.87 16.95 -30.07
N ILE A 379 17.57 17.15 -28.79
CA ILE A 379 16.39 17.90 -28.38
C ILE A 379 16.60 19.40 -28.67
N GLY A 380 15.54 20.09 -29.08
CA GLY A 380 15.55 21.53 -29.33
C GLY A 380 15.81 22.35 -28.07
N SER A 381 16.01 23.66 -28.26
CA SER A 381 16.29 24.57 -27.14
C SER A 381 15.04 24.88 -26.30
N GLU A 382 13.86 24.88 -26.91
CA GLU A 382 12.58 25.13 -26.26
C GLU A 382 11.65 23.91 -26.44
N VAL A 383 11.25 23.30 -25.33
CA VAL A 383 10.45 22.07 -25.32
C VAL A 383 9.14 22.33 -24.59
N PHE A 384 8.04 21.92 -25.20
CA PHE A 384 6.73 21.91 -24.58
C PHE A 384 6.32 20.47 -24.26
N VAL A 385 5.79 20.24 -23.05
CA VAL A 385 5.30 18.94 -22.58
C VAL A 385 3.84 19.08 -22.18
N MET A 386 2.99 18.17 -22.64
CA MET A 386 1.61 18.07 -22.17
C MET A 386 1.47 16.91 -21.16
N GLY A 387 0.79 17.18 -20.05
CA GLY A 387 0.36 16.15 -19.09
C GLY A 387 0.67 16.49 -17.63
N GLY A 388 -0.21 16.10 -16.72
CA GLY A 388 -0.07 16.36 -15.28
C GLY A 388 0.49 15.18 -14.46
N GLY A 389 0.74 14.02 -15.08
CA GLY A 389 1.16 12.79 -14.41
C GLY A 389 2.68 12.63 -14.26
N ASN A 390 3.11 11.60 -13.53
CA ASN A 390 4.53 11.32 -13.31
C ASN A 390 5.33 11.10 -14.61
N VAL A 391 4.70 10.54 -15.65
CA VAL A 391 5.34 10.37 -16.97
C VAL A 391 5.69 11.74 -17.58
N ALA A 392 4.78 12.72 -17.49
CA ALA A 392 5.05 14.06 -18.02
C ALA A 392 6.18 14.76 -17.24
N MET A 393 6.26 14.54 -15.91
CA MET A 393 7.39 15.02 -15.10
C MET A 393 8.72 14.39 -15.57
N ASP A 394 8.73 13.07 -15.78
CA ASP A 394 9.91 12.35 -16.27
C ASP A 394 10.34 12.82 -17.66
N VAL A 395 9.37 13.05 -18.57
CA VAL A 395 9.61 13.62 -19.89
C VAL A 395 10.24 15.02 -19.78
N ALA A 396 9.67 15.90 -18.96
CA ALA A 396 10.14 17.27 -18.81
C ALA A 396 11.54 17.36 -18.19
N VAL A 397 11.78 16.61 -17.12
CA VAL A 397 13.09 16.53 -16.46
C VAL A 397 14.13 15.91 -17.40
N THR A 398 13.77 14.85 -18.13
CA THR A 398 14.67 14.22 -19.11
C THR A 398 15.02 15.20 -20.23
N ALA A 399 14.04 15.92 -20.78
CA ALA A 399 14.28 16.96 -21.78
C ALA A 399 15.24 18.05 -21.28
N LYS A 400 15.07 18.50 -20.03
CA LYS A 400 15.95 19.47 -19.39
C LYS A 400 17.39 18.97 -19.29
N ARG A 401 17.57 17.73 -18.78
CA ARG A 401 18.89 17.10 -18.61
C ARG A 401 19.61 16.81 -19.92
N LEU A 402 18.86 16.66 -21.01
CA LEU A 402 19.40 16.50 -22.37
C LEU A 402 19.80 17.83 -23.03
N GLY A 403 19.66 18.95 -22.32
CA GLY A 403 20.18 20.26 -22.75
C GLY A 403 19.13 21.25 -23.23
N ALA A 404 17.83 20.95 -23.10
CA ALA A 404 16.79 21.93 -23.39
C ALA A 404 16.94 23.15 -22.46
N LYS A 405 17.04 24.35 -23.04
CA LYS A 405 17.24 25.59 -22.28
C LYS A 405 15.97 25.95 -21.52
N LYS A 406 14.82 25.80 -22.17
CA LYS A 406 13.50 26.10 -21.62
C LYS A 406 12.59 24.89 -21.81
N VAL A 407 11.99 24.42 -20.73
CA VAL A 407 10.98 23.36 -20.74
C VAL A 407 9.72 23.91 -20.09
N THR A 408 8.61 23.86 -20.81
CA THR A 408 7.30 24.25 -20.30
C THR A 408 6.38 23.04 -20.30
N LEU A 409 5.83 22.71 -19.14
CA LEU A 409 4.88 21.63 -18.96
C LEU A 409 3.51 22.23 -18.68
N ALA A 410 2.48 21.83 -19.43
CA ALA A 410 1.10 22.22 -19.16
C ALA A 410 0.24 21.00 -18.80
N CYS A 411 -0.78 21.22 -17.97
CA CYS A 411 -1.73 20.19 -17.61
C CYS A 411 -3.14 20.76 -17.44
N LEU A 412 -4.15 19.90 -17.60
CA LEU A 412 -5.55 20.28 -17.45
C LEU A 412 -5.91 20.52 -15.98
N GLU A 413 -5.25 19.78 -15.09
CA GLU A 413 -5.53 19.80 -13.67
C GLU A 413 -5.01 21.07 -13.00
N PRO A 414 -5.74 21.60 -12.00
CA PRO A 414 -5.22 22.65 -11.15
C PRO A 414 -4.05 22.12 -10.32
N ARG A 415 -3.17 23.03 -9.86
CA ARG A 415 -1.89 22.70 -9.18
C ARG A 415 -2.04 21.74 -8.00
N ASP A 416 -3.13 21.87 -7.24
CA ASP A 416 -3.46 21.11 -6.04
C ASP A 416 -4.02 19.71 -6.34
N ARG A 417 -4.44 19.44 -7.58
CA ARG A 417 -5.00 18.16 -8.03
C ARG A 417 -4.26 17.54 -9.19
N MET A 418 -2.99 17.92 -9.40
CA MET A 418 -2.14 17.26 -10.39
C MET A 418 -1.98 15.76 -10.07
N PRO A 419 -2.07 14.87 -11.08
CA PRO A 419 -1.88 13.42 -10.87
C PRO A 419 -0.47 13.01 -10.44
N ALA A 420 0.55 13.81 -10.78
CA ALA A 420 1.92 13.58 -10.34
C ALA A 420 2.06 13.76 -8.83
N SER A 421 2.97 13.01 -8.22
CA SER A 421 3.27 13.20 -6.79
C SER A 421 3.91 14.57 -6.54
N ALA A 422 3.64 15.17 -5.38
CA ALA A 422 4.17 16.49 -5.02
C ALA A 422 5.71 16.56 -5.11
N GLU A 423 6.39 15.47 -4.76
CA GLU A 423 7.85 15.36 -4.87
C GLU A 423 8.34 15.44 -6.33
N GLU A 424 7.65 14.77 -7.24
CA GLU A 424 8.03 14.78 -8.66
C GLU A 424 7.78 16.14 -9.30
N VAL A 425 6.69 16.84 -8.92
CA VAL A 425 6.47 18.20 -9.40
C VAL A 425 7.51 19.17 -8.83
N ALA A 426 7.81 19.08 -7.53
CA ALA A 426 8.83 19.91 -6.89
C ALA A 426 10.22 19.70 -7.54
N ARG A 427 10.60 18.45 -7.86
CA ARG A 427 11.84 18.13 -8.57
C ARG A 427 11.87 18.75 -9.97
N ALA A 428 10.78 18.67 -10.71
CA ALA A 428 10.70 19.29 -12.03
C ALA A 428 10.88 20.82 -11.95
N GLU A 429 10.21 21.48 -10.99
CA GLU A 429 10.33 22.92 -10.75
C GLU A 429 11.77 23.30 -10.31
N GLU A 430 12.41 22.50 -9.45
CA GLU A 430 13.80 22.70 -9.01
C GLU A 430 14.80 22.58 -10.18
N GLU A 431 14.54 21.70 -11.14
CA GLU A 431 15.32 21.60 -12.38
C GLU A 431 14.97 22.70 -13.41
N GLY A 432 14.06 23.62 -13.06
CA GLY A 432 13.72 24.79 -13.89
C GLY A 432 12.73 24.45 -15.01
N VAL A 433 11.86 23.47 -14.82
CA VAL A 433 10.66 23.24 -15.64
C VAL A 433 9.58 24.24 -15.22
N ILE A 434 8.99 24.91 -16.19
CA ILE A 434 7.87 25.85 -15.97
C ILE A 434 6.57 25.06 -16.00
N VAL A 435 5.88 24.93 -14.87
CA VAL A 435 4.60 24.20 -14.76
C VAL A 435 3.42 25.16 -14.94
N MET A 436 2.55 24.86 -15.89
CA MET A 436 1.38 25.66 -16.27
C MET A 436 0.09 24.85 -16.01
N PRO A 437 -0.46 24.91 -14.79
CA PRO A 437 -1.70 24.22 -14.46
C PRO A 437 -2.92 24.88 -15.11
N SER A 438 -4.00 24.11 -15.26
CA SER A 438 -5.28 24.56 -15.82
C SER A 438 -5.20 25.07 -17.28
N TRP A 439 -4.45 24.36 -18.13
CA TRP A 439 -4.33 24.64 -19.56
C TRP A 439 -4.52 23.36 -20.38
N GLY A 440 -5.36 23.44 -21.42
CA GLY A 440 -5.56 22.38 -22.40
C GLY A 440 -5.02 22.74 -23.78
N LEU A 441 -4.90 21.71 -24.62
CA LEU A 441 -4.43 21.85 -25.99
C LEU A 441 -5.50 22.50 -26.87
N SER A 442 -5.09 23.41 -27.75
CA SER A 442 -5.95 23.92 -28.81
C SER A 442 -5.44 23.53 -30.20
N LYS A 443 -4.21 23.89 -30.56
CA LYS A 443 -3.57 23.50 -31.83
C LYS A 443 -2.06 23.67 -31.77
N VAL A 444 -1.33 22.92 -32.58
CA VAL A 444 0.09 23.16 -32.82
C VAL A 444 0.24 24.41 -33.69
N VAL A 445 1.14 25.31 -33.27
CA VAL A 445 1.53 26.48 -34.07
C VAL A 445 2.76 26.08 -34.88
N GLU A 446 2.61 26.06 -36.20
CA GLU A 446 3.68 25.69 -37.12
C GLU A 446 3.85 26.70 -38.26
N GLU A 447 5.04 26.66 -38.85
CA GLU A 447 5.38 27.43 -40.05
C GLU A 447 6.18 26.52 -40.99
N ASN A 448 5.66 26.26 -42.19
CA ASN A 448 6.29 25.40 -43.21
C ASN A 448 6.63 23.98 -42.71
N GLY A 449 5.73 23.31 -41.99
CA GLY A 449 5.96 21.95 -41.48
C GLY A 449 6.84 21.88 -40.24
N LYS A 450 7.23 23.03 -39.66
CA LYS A 450 8.10 23.10 -38.46
C LYS A 450 7.35 23.69 -37.29
N VAL A 451 7.41 23.00 -36.16
CA VAL A 451 6.84 23.44 -34.89
C VAL A 451 7.48 24.76 -34.45
N LYS A 452 6.64 25.74 -34.11
CA LYS A 452 7.01 27.03 -33.51
C LYS A 452 6.44 27.18 -32.09
N GLY A 453 5.41 26.43 -31.76
CA GLY A 453 4.83 26.43 -30.42
C GLY A 453 3.53 25.64 -30.32
N MET A 454 2.90 25.73 -29.15
CA MET A 454 1.59 25.17 -28.85
C MET A 454 0.64 26.28 -28.43
N GLU A 455 -0.52 26.37 -29.08
CA GLU A 455 -1.63 27.21 -28.61
C GLU A 455 -2.42 26.43 -27.56
N LEU A 456 -2.60 27.06 -26.40
CA LEU A 456 -3.32 26.54 -25.26
C LEU A 456 -4.58 27.35 -25.01
N LYS A 457 -5.58 26.68 -24.43
CA LYS A 457 -6.82 27.28 -23.95
C LYS A 457 -7.03 26.99 -22.46
N ARG A 458 -7.59 27.95 -21.73
CA ARG A 458 -7.80 27.81 -20.29
C ARG A 458 -8.73 26.64 -20.00
N CYS A 459 -8.30 25.70 -19.16
CA CYS A 459 -9.16 24.64 -18.65
C CYS A 459 -9.82 25.13 -17.36
N VAL A 460 -11.14 25.30 -17.39
CA VAL A 460 -11.94 25.76 -16.24
C VAL A 460 -12.11 24.62 -15.24
N SER A 461 -12.38 23.42 -15.75
CA SER A 461 -12.44 22.20 -14.95
C SER A 461 -12.15 21.00 -15.84
N PRO A 462 -11.30 20.05 -15.43
CA PRO A 462 -11.10 18.81 -16.18
C PRO A 462 -12.19 17.75 -15.89
N TRP A 463 -13.07 18.01 -14.92
CA TRP A 463 -14.14 17.09 -14.51
C TRP A 463 -15.54 17.74 -14.60
N ASP A 464 -16.56 16.93 -14.82
CA ASP A 464 -17.96 17.32 -14.68
C ASP A 464 -18.45 17.30 -13.21
N GLU A 465 -19.72 17.60 -13.00
CA GLU A 465 -20.36 17.64 -11.66
C GLU A 465 -20.34 16.27 -10.95
N ASP A 466 -20.31 15.17 -11.71
CA ASP A 466 -20.22 13.80 -11.19
C ASP A 466 -18.77 13.37 -10.90
N GLY A 467 -17.79 14.24 -11.16
CA GLY A 467 -16.36 13.97 -10.98
C GLY A 467 -15.75 13.10 -12.08
N ARG A 468 -16.45 12.88 -13.20
CA ARG A 468 -15.92 12.16 -14.37
C ARG A 468 -15.07 13.08 -15.22
N PHE A 469 -14.09 12.51 -15.90
CA PHE A 469 -13.23 13.28 -16.81
C PHE A 469 -14.05 13.84 -17.98
N ASN A 470 -14.19 15.17 -18.01
CA ASN A 470 -14.94 15.92 -19.02
C ASN A 470 -14.47 17.37 -19.04
N PRO A 471 -13.34 17.66 -19.73
CA PRO A 471 -12.70 18.95 -19.62
C PRO A 471 -13.51 20.08 -20.27
N GLN A 472 -13.75 21.12 -19.49
CA GLN A 472 -14.43 22.36 -19.85
C GLN A 472 -13.38 23.46 -20.07
N TYR A 473 -13.57 24.24 -21.13
CA TYR A 473 -12.61 25.25 -21.57
C TYR A 473 -13.25 26.64 -21.67
N ASP A 474 -12.46 27.66 -21.35
CA ASP A 474 -12.76 29.03 -21.74
C ASP A 474 -12.08 29.30 -23.09
N GLU A 475 -12.90 29.43 -24.14
CA GLU A 475 -12.42 29.65 -25.50
C GLU A 475 -11.94 31.10 -25.74
N CYS A 476 -12.19 32.03 -24.82
CA CYS A 476 -11.71 33.41 -24.90
C CYS A 476 -10.28 33.56 -24.37
N GLU A 477 -9.90 32.75 -23.38
CA GLU A 477 -8.56 32.80 -22.77
C GLU A 477 -7.61 31.81 -23.46
N LYS A 478 -6.85 32.33 -24.43
CA LYS A 478 -5.84 31.58 -25.19
C LYS A 478 -4.46 32.18 -25.03
N ILE A 479 -3.45 31.32 -25.05
CA ILE A 479 -2.03 31.71 -25.05
C ILE A 479 -1.25 30.84 -26.02
N VAL A 480 -0.13 31.35 -26.50
CA VAL A 480 0.83 30.57 -27.30
C VAL A 480 2.11 30.40 -26.51
N VAL A 481 2.56 29.16 -26.37
CA VAL A 481 3.85 28.81 -25.77
C VAL A 481 4.81 28.42 -26.89
N ASN A 482 5.90 29.17 -27.04
CA ASN A 482 6.95 28.84 -28.02
C ASN A 482 7.62 27.51 -27.69
N ALA A 483 7.85 26.71 -28.72
CA ALA A 483 8.54 25.42 -28.62
C ALA A 483 9.05 24.95 -29.99
N GLU A 484 10.18 24.26 -30.00
CA GLU A 484 10.74 23.56 -31.17
C GLU A 484 10.35 22.08 -31.17
N ASN A 485 10.04 21.53 -29.98
CA ASN A 485 9.52 20.18 -29.81
C ASN A 485 8.30 20.19 -28.90
N ILE A 486 7.29 19.39 -29.26
CA ILE A 486 6.10 19.13 -28.46
C ILE A 486 6.10 17.65 -28.10
N LEU A 487 6.10 17.37 -26.80
CA LEU A 487 6.04 16.03 -26.22
C LEU A 487 4.65 15.85 -25.59
N MET A 488 3.87 14.89 -26.06
CA MET A 488 2.50 14.64 -25.57
C MET A 488 2.34 13.36 -24.79
#